data_AF-A0A5B0E9F7-F1
#
_entry.id   AF-A0A5B0E9F7-F1
#
_cell.length_a   1.000
_cell.length_b   1.000
_cell.length_c   1.000
_cell.angle_alpha   90.00
_cell.angle_beta   90.00
_cell.angle_gamma   90.00
#
_symmetry.space_group_name_H-M   'P 1'
#
loop_
_entity.id
_entity.type
_entity.pdbx_description
1 polymer ?
#
loop_
_entity_poly.entity_id
_entity_poly.type
_entity_poly.pdbx_seq_one_letter_code
_entity_poly.pdbx_strand_id
1 'polypeptide(L)'
;MFLDKKVKALLAALLCVVAGAAYSAQNDHLPRHLIFTSDPQYPWTESSDYGWDESGSEKEKRSQWLIETQYADVASFRRHYSSEQTLIPVMINGDMTAFGHGGQRSMTRSILDKQLGRDYDYGLGNHDYENNVDDCFLNNCAAGSIVDFNERYFGKLSTLDVRKSDEGTIKKGVFGSLAYSKGFGDVHLVQLHNEPTYSTTFTAYDWGTPTGYHISDALGWLEEDLKAARRNGKIIILNMHKPERWKGSSEQIARFKTMIERYKVTAVFAGHLHTEPGTFTGWNRRDYFGEVPVFLSGGASSQTYLIADIARDRQTMKVHQVSGNDWPSRKEIATVPVR
;
A
#
# COMPACT_ATOMS: atom_id res chain seq x y z
N MET A 1 -50.03 -52.91 -51.21
CA MET A 1 -51.32 -52.87 -50.48
C MET A 1 -51.09 -53.59 -49.16
N PHE A 2 -51.31 -52.86 -48.04
CA PHE A 2 -51.41 -53.33 -46.64
C PHE A 2 -50.14 -53.97 -46.00
N LEU A 3 -49.42 -53.21 -45.17
CA LEU A 3 -49.49 -53.18 -43.70
C LEU A 3 -49.21 -54.55 -43.04
N ASP A 4 -48.13 -54.67 -42.26
CA ASP A 4 -48.31 -54.71 -40.79
C ASP A 4 -47.00 -54.49 -40.00
N LYS A 5 -47.23 -54.14 -38.74
CA LYS A 5 -46.44 -53.49 -37.68
C LYS A 5 -45.18 -54.20 -37.15
N LYS A 6 -44.50 -53.37 -36.31
CA LYS A 6 -43.58 -53.66 -35.18
C LYS A 6 -42.11 -53.50 -35.60
N VAL A 7 -41.24 -52.70 -34.96
CA VAL A 7 -40.93 -52.53 -33.53
C VAL A 7 -40.03 -51.28 -33.38
N LYS A 8 -40.37 -50.37 -32.44
CA LYS A 8 -39.55 -49.62 -31.44
C LYS A 8 -38.17 -49.06 -31.84
N ALA A 9 -37.68 -47.91 -31.38
CA ALA A 9 -38.01 -47.09 -30.21
C ALA A 9 -37.36 -45.69 -30.32
N LEU A 10 -38.03 -44.76 -29.63
CA LEU A 10 -37.64 -43.44 -29.13
C LEU A 10 -36.15 -43.02 -29.20
N LEU A 11 -35.93 -41.84 -29.79
CA LEU A 11 -34.88 -40.90 -29.43
C LEU A 11 -35.55 -39.63 -28.91
N ALA A 12 -35.68 -39.54 -27.58
CA ALA A 12 -36.04 -38.31 -26.89
C ALA A 12 -34.78 -37.46 -26.72
N ALA A 13 -34.82 -36.24 -27.26
CA ALA A 13 -33.76 -35.26 -27.12
C ALA A 13 -33.70 -34.75 -25.67
N LEU A 14 -32.65 -35.13 -24.94
CA LEU A 14 -32.20 -34.40 -23.76
C LEU A 14 -31.13 -33.40 -24.21
N LEU A 15 -31.52 -32.14 -24.41
CA LEU A 15 -30.56 -31.03 -24.36
C LEU A 15 -30.27 -30.72 -22.89
N CYS A 16 -29.25 -31.37 -22.34
CA CYS A 16 -28.60 -30.85 -21.14
C CYS A 16 -27.70 -29.68 -21.55
N VAL A 17 -28.20 -28.46 -21.35
CA VAL A 17 -27.35 -27.26 -21.33
C VAL A 17 -26.50 -27.35 -20.07
N VAL A 18 -25.29 -27.89 -20.19
CA VAL A 18 -24.25 -27.70 -19.19
C VAL A 18 -23.72 -26.30 -19.39
N ALA A 19 -24.30 -25.33 -18.68
CA ALA A 19 -23.66 -24.06 -18.45
C ALA A 19 -22.41 -24.34 -17.60
N GLY A 20 -21.27 -24.54 -18.26
CA GLY A 20 -19.98 -24.56 -17.61
C GLY A 20 -19.77 -23.19 -16.98
N ALA A 21 -19.97 -23.08 -15.67
CA ALA A 21 -19.42 -21.98 -14.90
C ALA A 21 -17.91 -22.05 -15.09
N ALA A 22 -17.37 -21.15 -15.91
CA ALA A 22 -15.96 -20.83 -15.90
C ALA A 22 -15.66 -20.16 -14.56
N TYR A 23 -15.54 -20.97 -13.50
CA TYR A 23 -14.77 -20.58 -12.33
C TYR A 23 -13.36 -20.34 -12.86
N SER A 24 -12.99 -19.07 -13.04
CA SER A 24 -11.59 -18.69 -13.09
C SER A 24 -10.94 -19.34 -11.88
N ALA A 25 -10.04 -20.31 -12.10
CA ALA A 25 -9.16 -20.80 -11.06
C ALA A 25 -8.38 -19.58 -10.56
N GLN A 26 -8.87 -18.98 -9.48
CA GLN A 26 -8.09 -18.01 -8.73
C GLN A 26 -6.91 -18.85 -8.24
N ASN A 27 -5.70 -18.54 -8.72
CA ASN A 27 -4.52 -19.28 -8.30
C ASN A 27 -4.39 -19.11 -6.78
N ASP A 28 -4.86 -20.12 -6.05
CA ASP A 28 -4.79 -20.27 -4.60
C ASP A 28 -3.32 -20.47 -4.21
N HIS A 29 -2.53 -19.40 -4.27
CA HIS A 29 -1.19 -19.37 -3.74
C HIS A 29 -1.18 -18.49 -2.49
N LEU A 30 -0.45 -18.90 -1.46
CA LEU A 30 -0.20 -18.06 -0.31
C LEU A 30 1.14 -17.35 -0.55
N PRO A 31 1.19 -16.01 -0.67
CA PRO A 31 2.47 -15.30 -0.61
C PRO A 31 3.03 -15.53 0.79
N ARG A 32 4.04 -16.38 0.87
CA ARG A 32 4.64 -16.74 2.16
C ARG A 32 5.31 -15.53 2.80
N HIS A 33 5.95 -14.68 1.99
CA HIS A 33 6.69 -13.52 2.47
C HIS A 33 6.10 -12.24 1.89
N LEU A 34 5.96 -11.21 2.73
CA LEU A 34 5.63 -9.84 2.34
C LEU A 34 6.63 -8.89 2.98
N ILE A 35 7.01 -7.84 2.26
CA ILE A 35 8.00 -6.86 2.72
C ILE A 35 7.31 -5.50 2.87
N PHE A 36 7.55 -4.84 4.00
CA PHE A 36 7.01 -3.52 4.31
C PHE A 36 8.16 -2.57 4.63
N THR A 37 8.22 -1.48 3.88
CA THR A 37 9.20 -0.38 4.04
C THR A 37 8.43 0.93 4.13
N SER A 38 9.08 2.01 4.53
CA SER A 38 8.59 3.37 4.40
C SER A 38 9.77 4.33 4.34
N ASP A 39 9.49 5.61 4.09
CA ASP A 39 10.47 6.69 4.25
C ASP A 39 11.79 6.46 3.48
N PRO A 40 11.77 6.10 2.17
CA PRO A 40 12.96 6.32 1.35
C PRO A 40 13.31 7.82 1.32
N GLN A 41 12.28 8.67 1.29
CA GLN A 41 12.28 10.09 1.63
C GLN A 41 13.44 10.92 1.07
N TYR A 42 13.83 10.72 -0.19
CA TYR A 42 14.97 11.45 -0.75
C TYR A 42 14.74 12.98 -0.79
N PRO A 43 15.72 13.83 -0.38
CA PRO A 43 16.88 13.51 0.42
C PRO A 43 16.55 13.61 1.92
N TRP A 44 16.73 12.51 2.64
CA TRP A 44 16.61 12.41 4.10
C TRP A 44 17.66 11.46 4.66
N THR A 45 18.18 11.81 5.83
CA THR A 45 19.36 11.20 6.46
C THR A 45 19.15 11.12 7.96
N GLU A 46 20.06 10.43 8.66
CA GLU A 46 20.09 10.42 10.12
C GLU A 46 20.20 11.84 10.69
N SER A 47 21.01 12.71 10.08
CA SER A 47 21.11 14.11 10.48
C SER A 47 19.77 14.84 10.36
N SER A 48 18.96 14.49 9.36
CA SER A 48 17.62 15.06 9.21
C SER A 48 16.68 14.62 10.34
N ASP A 49 16.77 13.37 10.82
CA ASP A 49 15.98 12.87 11.96
C ASP A 49 16.32 13.59 13.27
N TYR A 50 17.60 13.90 13.48
CA TYR A 50 18.06 14.56 14.70
C TYR A 50 18.08 16.08 14.62
N GLY A 51 17.74 16.66 13.46
CA GLY A 51 17.85 18.10 13.22
C GLY A 51 19.28 18.63 13.28
N TRP A 52 20.25 17.80 12.91
CA TRP A 52 21.67 18.17 12.86
C TRP A 52 22.01 18.84 11.53
N ASP A 53 23.00 19.74 11.59
CA ASP A 53 23.50 20.42 10.40
C ASP A 53 24.21 19.44 9.45
N GLU A 54 23.84 19.48 8.18
CA GLU A 54 24.45 18.71 7.10
C GLU A 54 24.41 19.55 5.82
N SER A 55 25.50 19.57 5.04
CA SER A 55 25.47 20.29 3.77
C SER A 55 24.51 19.59 2.79
N GLY A 56 23.85 20.36 1.91
CA GLY A 56 22.91 19.78 0.94
C GLY A 56 23.54 18.67 0.09
N SER A 57 24.80 18.83 -0.32
CA SER A 57 25.50 17.82 -1.14
C SER A 57 25.87 16.54 -0.38
N GLU A 58 26.11 16.63 0.94
CA GLU A 58 26.35 15.46 1.78
C GLU A 58 25.04 14.74 2.04
N LYS A 59 23.98 15.50 2.37
CA LYS A 59 22.62 15.00 2.59
C LYS A 59 22.10 14.21 1.39
N GLU A 60 22.27 14.74 0.18
CA GLU A 60 21.88 14.06 -1.06
C GLU A 60 22.64 12.75 -1.27
N LYS A 61 23.97 12.76 -1.15
CA LYS A 61 24.81 11.56 -1.32
C LYS A 61 24.49 10.50 -0.26
N ARG A 62 24.35 10.91 1.01
CA ARG A 62 24.04 10.01 2.12
C ARG A 62 22.65 9.40 1.96
N SER A 63 21.65 10.22 1.66
CA SER A 63 20.28 9.74 1.43
C SER A 63 20.21 8.75 0.26
N GLN A 64 20.86 9.06 -0.86
CA GLN A 64 20.93 8.13 -1.99
C GLN A 64 21.53 6.78 -1.57
N TRP A 65 22.65 6.78 -0.84
CA TRP A 65 23.27 5.54 -0.34
C TRP A 65 22.35 4.75 0.59
N LEU A 66 21.63 5.43 1.50
CA LEU A 66 20.68 4.79 2.42
C LEU A 66 19.57 4.06 1.66
N ILE A 67 18.96 4.73 0.69
CA ILE A 67 17.89 4.16 -0.13
C ILE A 67 18.45 3.01 -0.99
N GLU A 68 19.58 3.23 -1.68
CA GLU A 68 20.18 2.21 -2.55
C GLU A 68 20.52 0.93 -1.79
N THR A 69 21.12 1.04 -0.60
CA THR A 69 21.50 -0.13 0.21
C THR A 69 20.30 -0.85 0.80
N GLN A 70 19.29 -0.13 1.30
CA GLN A 70 18.08 -0.75 1.82
C GLN A 70 17.35 -1.55 0.75
N TYR A 71 17.12 -0.96 -0.43
CA TYR A 71 16.39 -1.68 -1.49
C TYR A 71 17.24 -2.73 -2.20
N ALA A 72 18.57 -2.64 -2.18
CA ALA A 72 19.44 -3.73 -2.59
C ALA A 72 19.30 -4.96 -1.66
N ASP A 73 19.19 -4.74 -0.35
CA ASP A 73 18.99 -5.81 0.64
C ASP A 73 17.59 -6.46 0.49
N VAL A 74 16.55 -5.64 0.31
CA VAL A 74 15.19 -6.11 -0.04
C VAL A 74 15.20 -6.97 -1.31
N ALA A 75 15.89 -6.53 -2.37
CA ALA A 75 15.99 -7.28 -3.61
C ALA A 75 16.78 -8.59 -3.42
N SER A 76 17.82 -8.57 -2.56
CA SER A 76 18.60 -9.75 -2.19
C SER A 76 17.73 -10.80 -1.49
N PHE A 77 16.90 -10.38 -0.53
CA PHE A 77 15.91 -11.25 0.10
C PHE A 77 14.98 -11.90 -0.93
N ARG A 78 14.39 -11.10 -1.84
CA ARG A 78 13.45 -11.62 -2.85
C ARG A 78 14.09 -12.69 -3.73
N ARG A 79 15.32 -12.45 -4.21
CA ARG A 79 16.10 -13.41 -5.02
C ARG A 79 16.45 -14.68 -4.26
N HIS A 80 16.67 -14.59 -2.95
CA HIS A 80 16.99 -15.75 -2.12
C HIS A 80 15.79 -16.71 -1.98
N TYR A 81 14.59 -16.17 -1.77
CA TYR A 81 13.40 -16.98 -1.46
C TYR A 81 12.54 -17.35 -2.68
N SER A 82 12.72 -16.68 -3.82
CA SER A 82 11.95 -16.98 -5.04
C SER A 82 12.72 -16.63 -6.31
N SER A 83 12.67 -17.53 -7.30
CA SER A 83 13.08 -17.21 -8.68
C SER A 83 12.11 -16.25 -9.36
N GLU A 84 10.83 -16.28 -8.96
CA GLU A 84 9.80 -15.33 -9.37
C GLU A 84 9.60 -14.30 -8.25
N GLN A 85 10.35 -13.21 -8.31
CA GLN A 85 10.42 -12.21 -7.23
C GLN A 85 9.07 -11.51 -6.97
N THR A 86 8.18 -11.44 -7.97
CA THR A 86 6.82 -10.88 -7.86
C THR A 86 5.93 -11.61 -6.87
N LEU A 87 6.26 -12.86 -6.51
CA LEU A 87 5.54 -13.63 -5.47
C LEU A 87 5.80 -13.12 -4.04
N ILE A 88 6.79 -12.24 -3.87
CA ILE A 88 7.13 -11.59 -2.59
C ILE A 88 6.83 -10.09 -2.78
N PRO A 89 5.61 -9.63 -2.45
CA PRO A 89 5.23 -8.24 -2.62
C PRO A 89 6.04 -7.31 -1.72
N VAL A 90 6.33 -6.12 -2.23
CA VAL A 90 6.98 -5.02 -1.49
C VAL A 90 6.00 -3.85 -1.42
N MET A 91 5.62 -3.47 -0.21
CA MET A 91 4.81 -2.29 0.08
C MET A 91 5.69 -1.17 0.67
N ILE A 92 5.64 0.02 0.09
CA ILE A 92 6.32 1.22 0.58
C ILE A 92 5.28 2.19 1.14
N ASN A 93 5.27 2.39 2.44
CA ASN A 93 4.20 3.07 3.16
C ASN A 93 4.41 4.58 3.25
N GLY A 94 4.58 5.23 2.09
CA GLY A 94 4.65 6.69 2.00
C GLY A 94 6.02 7.29 2.29
N ASP A 95 6.04 8.61 2.19
CA ASP A 95 7.22 9.48 2.24
C ASP A 95 8.28 9.03 1.25
N MET A 96 7.85 8.99 -0.01
CA MET A 96 8.71 8.67 -1.15
C MET A 96 9.81 9.74 -1.33
N THR A 97 9.55 10.95 -0.87
CA THR A 97 10.44 12.11 -0.99
C THR A 97 10.39 12.98 0.26
N ALA A 98 11.42 13.79 0.47
CA ALA A 98 11.45 14.74 1.58
C ALA A 98 10.48 15.92 1.39
N PHE A 99 10.11 16.26 0.14
CA PHE A 99 9.26 17.42 -0.13
C PHE A 99 8.47 17.34 -1.46
N GLY A 100 8.46 16.21 -2.14
CA GLY A 100 7.73 16.07 -3.41
C GLY A 100 8.33 16.80 -4.60
N HIS A 101 9.55 17.33 -4.56
CA HIS A 101 10.16 17.98 -5.73
C HIS A 101 10.39 16.98 -6.89
N GLY A 102 10.25 17.43 -8.14
CA GLY A 102 10.36 16.54 -9.31
C GLY A 102 11.70 15.78 -9.42
N GLY A 103 12.81 16.42 -9.04
CA GLY A 103 14.13 15.77 -8.96
C GLY A 103 14.18 14.69 -7.88
N GLN A 104 13.53 14.92 -6.73
CA GLN A 104 13.44 13.95 -5.64
C GLN A 104 12.62 12.73 -6.06
N ARG A 105 11.43 12.96 -6.64
CA ARG A 105 10.56 11.88 -7.14
C ARG A 105 11.28 11.04 -8.20
N SER A 106 12.02 11.69 -9.10
CA SER A 106 12.78 11.02 -10.15
C SER A 106 13.93 10.19 -9.59
N MET A 107 14.66 10.71 -8.60
CA MET A 107 15.75 9.98 -7.93
C MET A 107 15.23 8.74 -7.20
N THR A 108 14.24 8.91 -6.31
CA THR A 108 13.65 7.78 -5.57
C THR A 108 13.15 6.71 -6.53
N ARG A 109 12.36 7.09 -7.55
CA ARG A 109 11.85 6.14 -8.56
C ARG A 109 12.98 5.43 -9.30
N SER A 110 14.04 6.14 -9.70
CA SER A 110 15.18 5.53 -10.40
C SER A 110 15.86 4.45 -9.56
N ILE A 111 16.04 4.68 -8.26
CA ILE A 111 16.65 3.70 -7.35
C ILE A 111 15.73 2.50 -7.17
N LEU A 112 14.44 2.73 -6.91
CA LEU A 112 13.47 1.66 -6.72
C LEU A 112 13.29 0.81 -7.99
N ASP A 113 13.19 1.44 -9.15
CA ASP A 113 13.08 0.75 -10.43
C ASP A 113 14.32 -0.10 -10.72
N LYS A 114 15.51 0.42 -10.41
CA LYS A 114 16.78 -0.32 -10.53
C LYS A 114 16.85 -1.54 -9.61
N GLN A 115 16.44 -1.39 -8.34
CA GLN A 115 16.58 -2.47 -7.35
C GLN A 115 15.44 -3.49 -7.41
N LEU A 116 14.22 -3.04 -7.67
CA LEU A 116 13.01 -3.84 -7.56
C LEU A 116 12.35 -4.11 -8.92
N GLY A 117 12.91 -3.65 -10.04
CA GLY A 117 12.40 -3.93 -11.38
C GLY A 117 11.00 -3.36 -11.64
N ARG A 118 10.60 -2.30 -10.93
CA ARG A 118 9.23 -1.75 -10.88
C ARG A 118 8.20 -2.67 -10.21
N ASP A 119 8.61 -3.80 -9.63
CA ASP A 119 7.75 -4.77 -8.93
C ASP A 119 7.63 -4.43 -7.44
N TYR A 120 6.97 -3.31 -7.15
CA TYR A 120 6.65 -2.84 -5.81
C TYR A 120 5.36 -2.01 -5.85
N ASP A 121 4.75 -1.80 -4.70
CA ASP A 121 3.60 -0.92 -4.55
C ASP A 121 3.87 0.12 -3.46
N TYR A 122 3.26 1.30 -3.58
CA TYR A 122 3.52 2.38 -2.63
C TYR A 122 2.27 3.19 -2.27
N GLY A 123 2.29 3.75 -1.07
CA GLY A 123 1.38 4.79 -0.60
C GLY A 123 2.05 6.17 -0.63
N LEU A 124 1.31 7.20 -0.30
CA LEU A 124 1.84 8.56 -0.15
C LEU A 124 1.85 8.90 1.34
N GLY A 125 2.89 9.56 1.83
CA GLY A 125 2.99 10.01 3.22
C GLY A 125 2.85 11.52 3.35
N ASN A 126 3.05 12.06 4.55
CA ASN A 126 2.85 13.49 4.77
C ASN A 126 3.87 14.37 4.03
N HIS A 127 5.10 13.91 3.81
CA HIS A 127 6.10 14.61 3.00
C HIS A 127 5.89 14.47 1.49
N ASP A 128 4.94 13.65 1.04
CA ASP A 128 4.60 13.57 -0.38
C ASP A 128 3.51 14.57 -0.76
N TYR A 129 2.58 14.89 0.16
CA TYR A 129 1.45 15.77 -0.12
C TYR A 129 0.96 16.57 1.08
N GLU A 130 0.71 16.00 2.27
CA GLU A 130 0.12 16.74 3.41
C GLU A 130 0.88 18.03 3.75
N ASN A 131 2.19 17.95 3.89
CA ASN A 131 3.05 19.07 4.27
C ASN A 131 3.31 20.03 3.09
N ASN A 132 3.11 19.56 1.85
CA ASN A 132 3.47 20.30 0.64
C ASN A 132 2.27 21.02 0.00
N VAL A 133 1.06 20.81 0.53
CA VAL A 133 -0.12 21.59 0.10
C VAL A 133 0.10 23.05 0.48
N ASP A 134 0.03 23.92 -0.51
CA ASP A 134 0.23 25.37 -0.41
C ASP A 134 1.65 25.80 0.02
N ASP A 135 2.62 24.88 0.01
CA ASP A 135 4.01 25.10 0.45
C ASP A 135 5.05 24.87 -0.66
N CYS A 136 4.62 24.91 -1.93
CA CYS A 136 5.49 24.75 -3.09
C CYS A 136 4.98 25.54 -4.29
N PHE A 137 5.89 25.95 -5.18
CA PHE A 137 5.54 26.76 -6.36
C PHE A 137 4.40 26.10 -7.16
N LEU A 138 3.28 26.82 -7.28
CA LEU A 138 2.05 26.39 -7.96
C LEU A 138 1.47 25.04 -7.45
N ASN A 139 1.77 24.65 -6.20
CA ASN A 139 1.41 23.37 -5.61
C ASN A 139 1.93 22.13 -6.34
N ASN A 140 3.00 22.29 -7.14
CA ASN A 140 3.53 21.22 -7.99
C ASN A 140 4.22 20.08 -7.22
N CYS A 141 4.57 20.28 -5.95
CA CYS A 141 5.15 19.24 -5.12
C CYS A 141 4.09 18.21 -4.71
N ALA A 142 3.04 18.63 -4.01
CA ALA A 142 1.90 17.77 -3.66
C ALA A 142 1.21 17.21 -4.90
N ALA A 143 0.89 18.07 -5.88
CA ALA A 143 0.26 17.63 -7.13
C ALA A 143 1.13 16.63 -7.89
N GLY A 144 2.44 16.87 -7.98
CA GLY A 144 3.36 15.99 -8.67
C GLY A 144 3.42 14.59 -8.08
N SER A 145 3.38 14.45 -6.75
CA SER A 145 3.29 13.14 -6.08
C SER A 145 2.01 12.40 -6.43
N ILE A 146 0.87 13.11 -6.47
CA ILE A 146 -0.43 12.53 -6.85
C ILE A 146 -0.49 12.19 -8.35
N VAL A 147 0.14 12.99 -9.22
CA VAL A 147 0.24 12.72 -10.65
C VAL A 147 1.05 11.45 -10.90
N ASP A 148 2.26 11.35 -10.34
CA ASP A 148 3.12 10.16 -10.48
C ASP A 148 2.39 8.90 -9.95
N PHE A 149 1.67 9.03 -8.83
CA PHE A 149 0.81 7.96 -8.30
C PHE A 149 -0.31 7.56 -9.27
N ASN A 150 -1.06 8.53 -9.79
CA ASN A 150 -2.13 8.29 -10.75
C ASN A 150 -1.62 7.67 -12.05
N GLU A 151 -0.46 8.10 -12.56
CA GLU A 151 0.16 7.48 -13.73
C GLU A 151 0.44 5.99 -13.51
N ARG A 152 0.79 5.59 -12.29
CA ARG A 152 1.04 4.20 -11.95
C ARG A 152 -0.24 3.37 -11.83
N TYR A 153 -1.31 3.90 -11.23
CA TYR A 153 -2.45 3.09 -10.80
C TYR A 153 -3.79 3.38 -11.48
N PHE A 154 -4.02 4.62 -11.92
CA PHE A 154 -5.31 5.00 -12.49
C PHE A 154 -5.59 4.25 -13.80
N GLY A 155 -6.78 3.65 -13.89
CA GLY A 155 -7.18 2.79 -15.01
C GLY A 155 -6.49 1.42 -15.05
N LYS A 156 -5.58 1.13 -14.11
CA LYS A 156 -4.81 -0.13 -14.03
C LYS A 156 -5.20 -0.98 -12.82
N LEU A 157 -5.73 -0.37 -11.76
CA LEU A 157 -6.30 -1.05 -10.60
C LEU A 157 -7.79 -0.76 -10.50
N SER A 158 -8.61 -1.81 -10.54
CA SER A 158 -10.08 -1.69 -10.41
C SER A 158 -10.54 -1.29 -9.01
N THR A 159 -9.69 -1.50 -8.01
CA THR A 159 -9.95 -1.19 -6.59
C THR A 159 -9.62 0.24 -6.22
N LEU A 160 -8.90 0.97 -7.08
CA LEU A 160 -8.45 2.33 -6.81
C LEU A 160 -9.62 3.30 -6.61
N ASP A 161 -9.63 4.01 -5.48
CA ASP A 161 -10.58 5.08 -5.18
C ASP A 161 -10.13 6.42 -5.76
N VAL A 162 -10.17 6.52 -7.09
CA VAL A 162 -9.91 7.75 -7.82
C VAL A 162 -10.92 7.95 -8.93
N ARG A 163 -11.44 9.18 -9.03
CA ARG A 163 -12.22 9.65 -10.17
C ARG A 163 -11.55 10.89 -10.74
N LYS A 164 -11.57 11.01 -12.07
CA LYS A 164 -11.15 12.22 -12.78
C LYS A 164 -12.35 12.86 -13.46
N SER A 165 -12.41 14.18 -13.46
CA SER A 165 -13.42 14.96 -14.18
C SER A 165 -12.75 16.05 -15.01
N ASP A 166 -13.32 16.35 -16.18
CA ASP A 166 -12.92 17.47 -17.03
C ASP A 166 -14.00 18.58 -17.08
N GLU A 167 -14.95 18.58 -16.13
CA GLU A 167 -16.09 19.51 -16.08
C GLU A 167 -15.88 20.70 -15.11
N GLY A 168 -16.29 21.92 -15.53
CA GLY A 168 -16.35 23.13 -14.68
C GLY A 168 -15.29 24.21 -14.97
N THR A 169 -15.20 25.22 -14.10
CA THR A 169 -14.23 26.35 -14.19
C THR A 169 -12.77 25.91 -13.93
N ILE A 170 -12.61 24.81 -13.18
CA ILE A 170 -11.37 24.05 -13.04
C ILE A 170 -11.41 22.96 -14.12
N LYS A 171 -10.54 23.04 -15.12
CA LYS A 171 -10.62 22.19 -16.32
C LYS A 171 -10.35 20.70 -16.05
N LYS A 172 -9.75 20.36 -14.91
CA LYS A 172 -9.40 19.00 -14.49
C LYS A 172 -9.59 18.83 -12.99
N GLY A 173 -10.25 17.77 -12.56
CA GLY A 173 -10.45 17.43 -11.15
C GLY A 173 -10.00 16.00 -10.84
N VAL A 174 -9.33 15.80 -9.71
CA VAL A 174 -8.97 14.50 -9.14
C VAL A 174 -9.71 14.35 -7.82
N PHE A 175 -10.50 13.29 -7.68
CA PHE A 175 -11.39 13.05 -6.53
C PHE A 175 -11.18 11.66 -5.95
N GLY A 176 -11.38 11.52 -4.64
CA GLY A 176 -11.33 10.25 -3.92
C GLY A 176 -10.20 10.21 -2.91
N SER A 177 -10.07 9.10 -2.20
CA SER A 177 -9.06 8.94 -1.14
C SER A 177 -7.68 8.55 -1.65
N LEU A 178 -7.55 8.24 -2.94
CA LEU A 178 -6.39 7.61 -3.57
C LEU A 178 -6.17 6.14 -3.15
N ALA A 179 -6.84 5.67 -2.10
CA ALA A 179 -6.66 4.34 -1.54
C ALA A 179 -6.92 3.24 -2.58
N TYR A 180 -6.21 2.12 -2.44
CA TYR A 180 -6.38 0.96 -3.31
C TYR A 180 -6.08 -0.32 -2.55
N SER A 181 -6.49 -1.45 -3.15
CA SER A 181 -6.17 -2.77 -2.63
C SER A 181 -5.68 -3.71 -3.74
N LYS A 182 -4.84 -4.68 -3.39
CA LYS A 182 -4.36 -5.72 -4.31
C LYS A 182 -4.43 -7.08 -3.64
N GLY A 183 -4.89 -8.06 -4.41
CA GLY A 183 -4.83 -9.47 -4.04
C GLY A 183 -3.48 -10.07 -4.42
N PHE A 184 -2.83 -10.71 -3.46
CA PHE A 184 -1.68 -11.58 -3.67
C PHE A 184 -2.10 -12.97 -3.19
N GLY A 185 -2.71 -13.73 -4.09
CA GLY A 185 -3.34 -15.01 -3.78
C GLY A 185 -4.30 -14.92 -2.60
N ASP A 186 -3.99 -15.55 -1.47
CA ASP A 186 -4.82 -15.52 -0.25
C ASP A 186 -4.78 -14.22 0.57
N VAL A 187 -3.83 -13.33 0.29
CA VAL A 187 -3.66 -12.08 1.02
C VAL A 187 -4.32 -10.93 0.26
N HIS A 188 -5.11 -10.13 0.96
CA HIS A 188 -5.66 -8.87 0.49
C HIS A 188 -4.93 -7.72 1.17
N LEU A 189 -4.07 -7.03 0.41
CA LEU A 189 -3.30 -5.88 0.88
C LEU A 189 -4.04 -4.59 0.52
N VAL A 190 -4.30 -3.76 1.53
CA VAL A 190 -4.91 -2.44 1.36
C VAL A 190 -3.84 -1.37 1.60
N GLN A 191 -3.84 -0.29 0.82
CA GLN A 191 -2.99 0.88 1.01
C GLN A 191 -3.86 2.13 1.18
N LEU A 192 -3.73 2.78 2.34
CA LEU A 192 -4.54 3.93 2.77
C LEU A 192 -3.79 5.27 2.64
N HIS A 193 -2.58 5.27 2.08
CA HIS A 193 -1.72 6.45 1.97
C HIS A 193 -1.39 7.02 3.35
N ASN A 194 -1.57 8.32 3.56
CA ASN A 194 -1.06 9.00 4.73
C ASN A 194 -1.73 8.49 6.02
N GLU A 195 -3.05 8.57 6.10
CA GLU A 195 -3.86 8.04 7.20
C GLU A 195 -5.34 7.94 6.76
N PRO A 196 -6.16 7.05 7.35
CA PRO A 196 -7.48 6.69 6.82
C PRO A 196 -8.53 7.82 6.83
N THR A 197 -8.31 8.86 7.64
CA THR A 197 -9.20 10.02 7.80
C THR A 197 -8.71 11.26 7.05
N TYR A 198 -7.57 11.14 6.37
CA TYR A 198 -6.93 12.27 5.71
C TYR A 198 -7.83 12.83 4.62
N SER A 199 -8.07 14.13 4.66
CA SER A 199 -8.80 14.85 3.62
C SER A 199 -8.16 16.22 3.40
N THR A 200 -8.16 16.66 2.15
CA THR A 200 -7.67 17.99 1.77
C THR A 200 -8.27 18.42 0.43
N THR A 201 -8.30 19.72 0.19
CA THR A 201 -8.65 20.27 -1.13
C THR A 201 -7.66 21.37 -1.49
N PHE A 202 -7.08 21.27 -2.68
CA PHE A 202 -6.15 22.28 -3.18
C PHE A 202 -6.19 22.35 -4.70
N THR A 203 -5.71 23.46 -5.26
CA THR A 203 -5.54 23.64 -6.70
C THR A 203 -4.06 23.76 -7.03
N ALA A 204 -3.63 23.05 -8.07
CA ALA A 204 -2.29 23.21 -8.63
C ALA A 204 -2.36 23.67 -10.08
N TYR A 205 -1.28 24.27 -10.56
CA TYR A 205 -1.20 24.83 -11.90
C TYR A 205 -0.05 24.19 -12.66
N ASP A 206 -0.41 23.46 -13.72
CA ASP A 206 0.55 22.89 -14.67
C ASP A 206 0.40 23.63 -16.01
N TRP A 207 1.45 24.33 -16.43
CA TRP A 207 1.46 25.19 -17.64
C TRP A 207 0.23 26.12 -17.76
N GLY A 208 -0.21 26.68 -16.64
CA GLY A 208 -1.38 27.58 -16.59
C GLY A 208 -2.75 26.88 -16.62
N THR A 209 -2.79 25.54 -16.64
CA THR A 209 -4.04 24.77 -16.51
C THR A 209 -4.30 24.46 -15.04
N PRO A 210 -5.35 25.03 -14.42
CA PRO A 210 -5.71 24.70 -13.05
C PRO A 210 -6.27 23.28 -12.97
N THR A 211 -5.74 22.49 -12.02
CA THR A 211 -6.25 21.16 -11.66
C THR A 211 -6.62 21.17 -10.19
N GLY A 212 -7.86 20.78 -9.89
CA GLY A 212 -8.38 20.65 -8.53
C GLY A 212 -8.14 19.25 -7.98
N TYR A 213 -7.63 19.16 -6.76
CA TYR A 213 -7.44 17.92 -6.03
C TYR A 213 -8.38 17.94 -4.83
N HIS A 214 -9.29 16.97 -4.77
CA HIS A 214 -10.29 16.80 -3.73
C HIS A 214 -10.09 15.43 -3.08
N ILE A 215 -9.17 15.39 -2.13
CA ILE A 215 -8.81 14.17 -1.42
C ILE A 215 -9.79 13.99 -0.26
N SER A 216 -10.56 12.91 -0.29
CA SER A 216 -11.51 12.53 0.76
C SER A 216 -10.89 11.52 1.72
N ASP A 217 -11.50 11.34 2.90
CA ASP A 217 -11.17 10.20 3.74
C ASP A 217 -11.46 8.87 3.03
N ALA A 218 -10.79 7.80 3.47
CA ALA A 218 -10.90 6.48 2.86
C ALA A 218 -11.99 5.60 3.50
N LEU A 219 -12.69 6.07 4.55
CA LEU A 219 -13.48 5.19 5.42
C LEU A 219 -14.66 4.53 4.70
N GLY A 220 -15.33 5.27 3.81
CA GLY A 220 -16.44 4.74 3.02
C GLY A 220 -16.00 3.65 2.04
N TRP A 221 -14.92 3.92 1.31
CA TRP A 221 -14.34 2.96 0.36
C TRP A 221 -13.77 1.72 1.09
N LEU A 222 -13.03 1.95 2.17
CA LEU A 222 -12.39 0.90 2.96
C LEU A 222 -13.42 -0.09 3.51
N GLU A 223 -14.56 0.39 3.98
CA GLU A 223 -15.61 -0.49 4.54
C GLU A 223 -16.12 -1.50 3.51
N GLU A 224 -16.36 -1.07 2.27
CA GLU A 224 -16.81 -1.95 1.20
C GLU A 224 -15.70 -2.90 0.72
N ASP A 225 -14.45 -2.42 0.63
CA ASP A 225 -13.29 -3.24 0.29
C ASP A 225 -13.04 -4.35 1.33
N LEU A 226 -13.06 -4.00 2.63
CA LEU A 226 -12.90 -4.96 3.74
C LEU A 226 -14.02 -5.99 3.78
N LYS A 227 -15.27 -5.55 3.57
CA LYS A 227 -16.43 -6.43 3.50
C LYS A 227 -16.30 -7.43 2.35
N ALA A 228 -15.85 -6.99 1.18
CA ALA A 228 -15.60 -7.86 0.04
C ALA A 228 -14.47 -8.86 0.34
N ALA A 229 -13.33 -8.40 0.85
CA ALA A 229 -12.19 -9.26 1.21
C ALA A 229 -12.58 -10.31 2.25
N ARG A 230 -13.34 -9.91 3.28
CA ARG A 230 -13.81 -10.82 4.33
C ARG A 230 -14.77 -11.87 3.79
N ARG A 231 -15.74 -11.47 2.95
CA ARG A 231 -16.66 -12.40 2.28
C ARG A 231 -15.91 -13.43 1.43
N ASN A 232 -14.78 -13.03 0.85
CA ASN A 232 -13.92 -13.89 0.03
C ASN A 232 -12.87 -14.68 0.85
N GLY A 233 -12.93 -14.66 2.19
CA GLY A 233 -12.05 -15.45 3.05
C GLY A 233 -10.56 -15.07 2.97
N LYS A 234 -10.25 -13.81 2.59
CA LYS A 234 -8.88 -13.33 2.45
C LYS A 234 -8.24 -13.01 3.80
N ILE A 235 -6.90 -13.13 3.87
CA ILE A 235 -6.08 -12.58 4.95
C ILE A 235 -5.93 -11.09 4.69
N ILE A 236 -6.50 -10.26 5.55
CA ILE A 236 -6.53 -8.81 5.34
C ILE A 236 -5.39 -8.13 6.09
N ILE A 237 -4.58 -7.38 5.36
CA ILE A 237 -3.49 -6.57 5.90
C ILE A 237 -3.66 -5.13 5.42
N LEU A 238 -3.58 -4.17 6.34
CA LEU A 238 -3.65 -2.75 6.02
C LEU A 238 -2.25 -2.13 6.00
N ASN A 239 -2.08 -1.16 5.12
CA ASN A 239 -0.90 -0.31 5.00
C ASN A 239 -1.32 1.15 5.06
N MET A 240 -0.53 1.96 5.76
CA MET A 240 -0.69 3.43 5.82
C MET A 240 0.64 4.06 6.22
N HIS A 241 0.77 5.38 6.16
CA HIS A 241 1.99 6.06 6.57
C HIS A 241 1.99 6.37 8.06
N LYS A 242 1.04 7.21 8.54
CA LYS A 242 0.98 7.70 9.91
C LYS A 242 0.22 6.74 10.82
N PRO A 243 0.86 6.21 11.88
CA PRO A 243 0.17 5.38 12.87
C PRO A 243 -0.59 6.22 13.90
N GLU A 244 -0.37 7.54 13.98
CA GLU A 244 -1.01 8.40 14.98
C GLU A 244 -1.21 9.84 14.47
N ARG A 245 -1.84 10.68 15.31
CA ARG A 245 -2.08 12.11 15.05
C ARG A 245 -2.80 12.35 13.72
N TRP A 246 -3.87 11.60 13.52
CA TRP A 246 -4.74 11.74 12.36
C TRP A 246 -5.55 13.03 12.45
N LYS A 247 -5.90 13.59 11.28
CA LYS A 247 -6.65 14.86 11.22
C LYS A 247 -8.16 14.69 11.40
N GLY A 248 -8.65 13.46 11.32
CA GLY A 248 -10.07 13.14 11.45
C GLY A 248 -10.63 13.32 12.85
N SER A 249 -11.95 13.37 12.93
CA SER A 249 -12.69 13.47 14.19
C SER A 249 -12.62 12.18 15.00
N SER A 250 -12.94 12.27 16.30
CA SER A 250 -13.06 11.11 17.18
C SER A 250 -14.04 10.05 16.65
N GLU A 251 -15.12 10.48 15.98
CA GLU A 251 -16.09 9.59 15.34
C GLU A 251 -15.49 8.86 14.15
N GLN A 252 -14.69 9.53 13.33
CA GLN A 252 -13.98 8.91 12.21
C GLN A 252 -12.96 7.88 12.70
N ILE A 253 -12.18 8.22 13.73
CA ILE A 253 -11.21 7.30 14.36
C ILE A 253 -11.94 6.08 14.97
N ALA A 254 -13.03 6.31 15.71
CA ALA A 254 -13.83 5.24 16.30
C ALA A 254 -14.48 4.34 15.22
N ARG A 255 -14.93 4.93 14.11
CA ARG A 255 -15.46 4.19 12.95
C ARG A 255 -14.37 3.30 12.35
N PHE A 256 -13.18 3.83 12.09
CA PHE A 256 -12.05 3.06 11.58
C PHE A 256 -11.71 1.88 12.50
N LYS A 257 -11.50 2.14 13.79
CA LYS A 257 -11.23 1.09 14.79
C LYS A 257 -12.27 -0.03 14.76
N THR A 258 -13.55 0.36 14.84
CA THR A 258 -14.66 -0.61 14.81
C THR A 258 -14.67 -1.43 13.53
N MET A 259 -14.34 -0.80 12.40
CA MET A 259 -14.34 -1.42 11.09
C MET A 259 -13.24 -2.48 10.96
N ILE A 260 -12.01 -2.16 11.35
CA ILE A 260 -10.89 -3.11 11.24
C ILE A 260 -11.05 -4.32 12.16
N GLU A 261 -11.68 -4.13 13.33
CA GLU A 261 -12.01 -5.24 14.24
C GLU A 261 -13.15 -6.09 13.68
N ARG A 262 -14.24 -5.46 13.20
CA ARG A 262 -15.40 -6.15 12.62
C ARG A 262 -15.01 -7.02 11.44
N TYR A 263 -14.21 -6.49 10.52
CA TYR A 263 -13.78 -7.22 9.32
C TYR A 263 -12.50 -8.03 9.53
N LYS A 264 -12.04 -8.13 10.79
CA LYS A 264 -10.94 -9.01 11.20
C LYS A 264 -9.65 -8.77 10.42
N VAL A 265 -9.23 -7.50 10.34
CA VAL A 265 -7.90 -7.15 9.88
C VAL A 265 -6.86 -7.87 10.75
N THR A 266 -5.90 -8.53 10.10
CA THR A 266 -4.87 -9.32 10.77
C THR A 266 -3.81 -8.43 11.40
N ALA A 267 -3.33 -7.43 10.66
CA ALA A 267 -2.37 -6.44 11.14
C ALA A 267 -2.40 -5.16 10.30
N VAL A 268 -1.83 -4.10 10.85
CA VAL A 268 -1.51 -2.85 10.16
C VAL A 268 0.01 -2.68 10.08
N PHE A 269 0.52 -2.30 8.92
CA PHE A 269 1.91 -1.87 8.73
C PHE A 269 1.95 -0.38 8.43
N ALA A 270 2.82 0.35 9.11
CA ALA A 270 2.96 1.80 8.98
C ALA A 270 4.43 2.27 8.99
N GLY A 271 4.64 3.59 8.86
CA GLY A 271 5.94 4.25 8.77
C GLY A 271 6.02 5.48 9.68
N HIS A 272 6.47 6.60 9.11
CA HIS A 272 6.39 7.96 9.68
C HIS A 272 7.33 8.28 10.85
N LEU A 273 7.54 7.35 11.78
CA LEU A 273 8.35 7.59 12.98
C LEU A 273 9.84 7.30 12.80
N HIS A 274 10.25 6.87 11.61
CA HIS A 274 11.62 6.62 11.12
C HIS A 274 12.53 5.75 12.02
N THR A 275 12.85 6.23 13.23
CA THR A 275 13.76 5.64 14.22
C THR A 275 13.09 4.69 15.21
N GLU A 276 11.77 4.51 15.10
CA GLU A 276 10.97 3.63 15.96
C GLU A 276 10.43 2.39 15.20
N PRO A 277 11.28 1.50 14.65
CA PRO A 277 10.80 0.31 13.97
C PRO A 277 10.26 -0.74 14.95
N GLY A 278 9.45 -1.65 14.44
CA GLY A 278 8.97 -2.82 15.17
C GLY A 278 7.52 -2.69 15.61
N THR A 279 7.17 -3.20 16.79
CA THR A 279 5.79 -3.12 17.30
C THR A 279 5.49 -1.69 17.72
N PHE A 280 4.43 -1.08 17.17
CA PHE A 280 3.99 0.24 17.60
C PHE A 280 3.38 0.14 19.00
N THR A 281 4.00 0.78 19.99
CA THR A 281 3.55 0.80 21.39
C THR A 281 3.10 2.18 21.86
N GLY A 282 2.74 3.08 20.95
CA GLY A 282 2.20 4.39 21.28
C GLY A 282 1.06 4.28 22.29
N TRP A 283 1.02 5.20 23.26
CA TRP A 283 0.06 5.15 24.38
C TRP A 283 -1.41 5.16 23.91
N ASN A 284 -1.67 5.79 22.77
CA ASN A 284 -2.97 5.90 22.12
C ASN A 284 -3.26 4.77 21.11
N ARG A 285 -2.35 3.80 20.89
CA ARG A 285 -2.51 2.75 19.86
C ARG A 285 -3.86 2.05 19.92
N ARG A 286 -4.35 1.74 21.13
CA ARG A 286 -5.67 1.10 21.33
C ARG A 286 -6.84 2.01 20.95
N ASP A 287 -6.67 3.33 21.04
CA ASP A 287 -7.70 4.29 20.67
C ASP A 287 -7.94 4.30 19.16
N TYR A 288 -6.86 4.15 18.38
CA TYR A 288 -6.88 4.12 16.91
C TYR A 288 -7.16 2.73 16.33
N PHE A 289 -6.58 1.67 16.91
CA PHE A 289 -6.56 0.33 16.28
C PHE A 289 -7.19 -0.79 17.11
N GLY A 290 -7.64 -0.51 18.33
CA GLY A 290 -8.22 -1.51 19.22
C GLY A 290 -7.26 -2.68 19.47
N GLU A 291 -7.72 -3.91 19.22
CA GLU A 291 -6.90 -5.12 19.38
C GLU A 291 -6.13 -5.53 18.11
N VAL A 292 -6.21 -4.78 17.01
CA VAL A 292 -5.41 -5.05 15.80
C VAL A 292 -3.96 -4.58 16.05
N PRO A 293 -2.95 -5.46 15.89
CA PRO A 293 -1.55 -5.08 16.08
C PRO A 293 -1.08 -4.18 14.93
N VAL A 294 -0.17 -3.27 15.27
CA VAL A 294 0.42 -2.29 14.34
C VAL A 294 1.93 -2.41 14.40
N PHE A 295 2.58 -2.41 13.23
CA PHE A 295 4.02 -2.53 13.10
C PHE A 295 4.59 -1.39 12.24
N LEU A 296 5.71 -0.82 12.66
CA LEU A 296 6.39 0.27 11.97
C LEU A 296 7.64 -0.24 11.26
N SER A 297 7.81 0.10 9.98
CA SER A 297 9.02 -0.27 9.24
C SER A 297 10.26 0.51 9.65
N GLY A 298 10.08 1.70 10.22
CA GLY A 298 11.13 2.70 10.27
C GLY A 298 11.46 3.20 8.85
N GLY A 299 12.55 3.94 8.70
CA GLY A 299 12.92 4.57 7.43
C GLY A 299 14.28 4.14 6.87
N ALA A 300 14.58 4.61 5.67
CA ALA A 300 15.89 4.39 5.05
C ALA A 300 17.03 4.95 5.90
N SER A 301 16.81 6.08 6.60
CA SER A 301 17.77 6.65 7.55
C SER A 301 18.10 5.71 8.71
N SER A 302 17.12 4.94 9.19
CA SER A 302 17.32 3.93 10.25
C SER A 302 17.80 2.59 9.74
N GLN A 303 17.85 2.39 8.41
CA GLN A 303 18.25 1.13 7.76
C GLN A 303 17.43 -0.07 8.27
N THR A 304 16.12 0.15 8.45
CA THR A 304 15.19 -0.86 8.97
C THR A 304 14.00 -1.05 8.06
N TYR A 305 13.47 -2.27 8.07
CA TYR A 305 12.21 -2.61 7.42
C TYR A 305 11.64 -3.91 8.01
N LEU A 306 10.42 -4.28 7.60
CA LEU A 306 9.73 -5.46 8.12
C LEU A 306 9.51 -6.53 7.06
N ILE A 307 9.53 -7.79 7.51
CA ILE A 307 9.16 -8.96 6.71
C ILE A 307 8.07 -9.72 7.48
N ALA A 308 6.90 -9.91 6.84
CA ALA A 308 5.89 -10.84 7.31
C ALA A 308 6.12 -12.23 6.69
N ASP A 309 6.10 -13.29 7.51
CA ASP A 309 6.08 -14.70 7.08
C ASP A 309 4.74 -15.33 7.50
N ILE A 310 3.88 -15.65 6.53
CA ILE A 310 2.60 -16.30 6.78
C ILE A 310 2.81 -17.81 6.73
N ALA A 311 2.42 -18.48 7.82
CA ALA A 311 2.51 -19.93 7.93
C ALA A 311 1.66 -20.62 6.86
N ARG A 312 2.13 -21.78 6.38
CA ARG A 312 1.47 -22.55 5.31
C ARG A 312 0.05 -23.00 5.66
N ASP A 313 -0.24 -23.16 6.95
CA ASP A 313 -1.56 -23.50 7.48
C ASP A 313 -2.52 -22.30 7.55
N ARG A 314 -2.03 -21.11 7.18
CA ARG A 314 -2.74 -19.83 7.20
C ARG A 314 -3.25 -19.42 8.59
N GLN A 315 -2.72 -20.00 9.67
CA GLN A 315 -3.17 -19.71 11.04
C GLN A 315 -2.37 -18.58 11.70
N THR A 316 -1.11 -18.41 11.31
CA THR A 316 -0.21 -17.45 11.96
C THR A 316 0.59 -16.66 10.95
N MET A 317 0.89 -15.42 11.32
CA MET A 317 1.80 -14.52 10.62
C MET A 317 2.88 -14.08 11.60
N LYS A 318 4.13 -14.36 11.26
CA LYS A 318 5.30 -13.87 11.99
C LYS A 318 5.76 -12.56 11.38
N VAL A 319 6.12 -11.59 12.22
CA VAL A 319 6.70 -10.33 11.77
C VAL A 319 8.16 -10.29 12.23
N HIS A 320 9.05 -9.99 11.28
CA HIS A 320 10.48 -9.86 11.52
C HIS A 320 10.92 -8.43 11.22
N GLN A 321 11.79 -7.89 12.08
CA GLN A 321 12.49 -6.65 11.83
C GLN A 321 13.87 -6.93 11.25
N VAL A 322 14.18 -6.26 10.14
CA VAL A 322 15.53 -6.13 9.60
C VAL A 322 16.13 -4.83 10.15
N SER A 323 17.42 -4.86 10.50
CA SER A 323 18.15 -3.69 10.97
C SER A 323 19.55 -3.68 10.37
N GLY A 324 20.03 -2.50 10.01
CA GLY A 324 21.31 -2.35 9.32
C GLY A 324 21.32 -2.94 7.90
N ASN A 325 20.14 -3.06 7.26
CA ASN A 325 19.98 -3.67 5.93
C ASN A 325 20.66 -5.06 5.82
N ASP A 326 20.44 -5.92 6.82
CA ASP A 326 20.97 -7.28 6.91
C ASP A 326 19.83 -8.28 7.17
N TRP A 327 19.04 -8.60 6.14
CA TRP A 327 17.92 -9.56 6.27
C TRP A 327 18.32 -10.95 6.79
N PRO A 328 19.54 -11.49 6.55
CA PRO A 328 19.99 -12.71 7.20
C PRO A 328 19.93 -12.64 8.74
N SER A 329 20.21 -11.47 9.33
CA SER A 329 20.21 -11.24 10.78
C SER A 329 18.84 -10.84 11.38
N ARG A 330 17.78 -10.81 10.57
CA ARG A 330 16.44 -10.34 10.98
C ARG A 330 15.96 -11.02 12.27
N LYS A 331 15.24 -10.27 13.09
CA LYS A 331 14.71 -10.76 14.37
C LYS A 331 13.19 -10.87 14.31
N GLU A 332 12.64 -12.00 14.74
CA GLU A 332 11.20 -12.11 14.97
C GLU A 332 10.80 -11.16 16.12
N ILE A 333 9.83 -10.29 15.87
CA ILE A 333 9.34 -9.30 16.86
C ILE A 333 7.91 -9.60 17.30
N ALA A 334 7.17 -10.40 16.53
CA ALA A 334 5.81 -10.82 16.88
C ALA A 334 5.39 -12.08 16.11
N THR A 335 4.49 -12.85 16.74
CA THR A 335 3.67 -13.86 16.09
C THR A 335 2.20 -13.46 16.28
N VAL A 336 1.46 -13.31 15.19
CA VAL A 336 0.07 -12.82 15.17
C VAL A 336 -0.85 -13.91 14.63
N PRO A 337 -2.00 -14.19 15.25
CA PRO A 337 -3.00 -15.08 14.66
C PRO A 337 -3.65 -14.40 13.45
N VAL A 338 -3.74 -15.12 12.34
CA VAL A 338 -4.54 -14.70 11.17
C VAL A 338 -6.02 -14.74 11.57
N ARG A 339 -6.78 -13.67 11.29
CA ARG A 339 -8.13 -13.47 11.84
C ARG A 339 -9.27 -13.72 10.86
#